data_AF-A0A7X9JL79-F1
#
_entry.id   AF-A0A7X9JL79-F1
#
_cell.length_a   1.000
_cell.length_b   1.000
_cell.length_c   1.000
_cell.angle_alpha   90.00
_cell.angle_beta   90.00
_cell.angle_gamma   90.00
#
_symmetry.space_group_name_H-M   'P 1'
#
loop_
_entity.id
_entity.type
_entity.pdbx_description
1 polymer ?
#
loop_
_entity_poly.entity_id
_entity_poly.type
_entity_poly.pdbx_seq_one_letter_code
_entity_poly.pdbx_strand_id
1 'polypeptide(L)'
;MYQWFIDNYVEAIAALTGIIAIFFQIKVNSWYWPISILNVLLYIFVFFRARLYAEISLQFYYLIMSIYGWFFWTKKKNNIKIT
;
A
#
# COMPACT_ATOMS: atom_id res chain seq x y z
N MET A 1 -12.44 28.64 3.38
CA MET A 1 -12.53 27.22 2.98
C MET A 1 -12.48 27.05 1.46
N TYR A 2 -13.40 27.64 0.69
CA TYR A 2 -13.43 27.50 -0.78
C TYR A 2 -12.18 28.03 -1.49
N GLN A 3 -11.59 29.15 -1.02
CA GLN A 3 -10.36 29.69 -1.62
C GLN A 3 -9.13 28.80 -1.43
N TRP A 4 -9.05 28.06 -0.32
CA TRP A 4 -7.92 27.15 -0.07
C TRP A 4 -7.81 26.05 -1.14
N PHE A 5 -8.95 25.57 -1.65
CA PHE A 5 -8.98 24.60 -2.74
C PHE A 5 -8.59 25.21 -4.10
N ILE A 6 -8.80 26.51 -4.30
CA ILE A 6 -8.42 27.21 -5.53
C ILE A 6 -6.93 27.55 -5.53
N ASP A 7 -6.34 27.89 -4.38
CA ASP A 7 -4.90 28.17 -4.29
C ASP A 7 -4.06 26.88 -4.37
N ASN A 8 -4.60 25.74 -3.91
CA ASN A 8 -3.90 24.44 -3.86
C ASN A 8 -4.44 23.42 -4.88
N TYR A 9 -5.00 23.89 -6.00
CA TYR A 9 -5.51 23.00 -7.06
C TYR A 9 -4.43 22.07 -7.62
N VAL A 10 -3.17 22.52 -7.65
CA VAL A 10 -2.01 21.72 -8.07
C VAL A 10 -1.77 20.56 -7.10
N GLU A 11 -1.87 20.78 -5.79
CA GLU A 11 -1.72 19.72 -4.80
C GLU A 11 -2.83 18.67 -4.90
N ALA A 12 -4.07 19.11 -5.15
CA ALA A 12 -5.20 18.20 -5.35
C ALA A 12 -5.00 17.33 -6.61
N ILE A 13 -4.55 17.92 -7.72
CA ILE A 13 -4.25 17.18 -8.96
C ILE A 13 -3.04 16.26 -8.75
N ALA A 14 -2.00 16.70 -8.05
CA ALA A 14 -0.83 15.88 -7.73
C ALA A 14 -1.21 14.68 -6.86
N ALA A 15 -2.07 14.87 -5.85
CA ALA A 15 -2.57 13.79 -5.01
C ALA A 15 -3.39 12.76 -5.82
N LEU A 16 -4.30 13.22 -6.67
CA LEU A 16 -5.09 12.35 -7.57
C LEU A 16 -4.19 11.57 -8.52
N THR A 17 -3.21 12.25 -9.13
CA THR A 17 -2.26 11.63 -10.06
C THR A 17 -1.37 10.61 -9.34
N GLY A 18 -0.98 10.88 -8.09
CA GLY A 18 -0.24 9.95 -7.24
C GLY A 18 -1.03 8.67 -6.92
N ILE A 19 -2.32 8.79 -6.60
CA ILE A 19 -3.20 7.64 -6.38
C ILE A 19 -3.33 6.78 -7.65
N ILE A 20 -3.52 7.43 -8.81
CA ILE A 20 -3.61 6.75 -10.11
C ILE A 20 -2.28 6.07 -10.47
N ALA A 21 -1.15 6.72 -10.19
CA ALA A 21 0.18 6.17 -10.43
C ALA A 21 0.41 4.91 -9.59
N ILE A 22 0.02 4.93 -8.30
CA ILE A 22 0.05 3.73 -7.45
C ILE A 22 -0.82 2.62 -8.06
N PHE A 23 -2.04 2.93 -8.50
CA PHE A 23 -2.91 1.95 -9.16
C PHE A 23 -2.31 1.31 -10.42
N PHE A 24 -1.62 2.11 -11.24
CA PHE A 24 -0.90 1.60 -12.41
C PHE A 24 0.32 0.76 -12.01
N GLN A 25 1.04 1.17 -10.98
CA GLN A 25 2.19 0.44 -10.44
C GLN A 25 1.79 -0.94 -9.90
N ILE A 26 0.57 -1.05 -9.33
CA ILE A 26 -0.04 -2.33 -8.90
C ILE A 26 -0.32 -3.25 -10.09
N LYS A 27 -0.79 -2.71 -11.22
CA LYS A 27 -1.12 -3.49 -12.41
C LYS A 27 0.10 -4.03 -13.16
N VAL A 28 1.26 -3.38 -13.04
CA VAL A 28 2.42 -3.66 -13.89
C VAL A 28 3.37 -4.70 -13.27
N ASN A 29 3.42 -4.89 -11.95
CA ASN A 29 4.44 -5.77 -11.38
C ASN A 29 4.09 -6.43 -10.05
N SER A 30 4.70 -7.60 -9.78
CA SER A 30 4.62 -8.30 -8.49
C SER A 30 5.25 -7.51 -7.33
N TRP A 31 5.77 -6.31 -7.60
CA TRP A 31 6.38 -5.38 -6.64
C TRP A 31 5.36 -4.70 -5.72
N TYR A 32 4.06 -4.74 -6.03
CA TYR A 32 3.03 -4.25 -5.12
C TYR A 32 3.11 -4.90 -3.73
N TRP A 33 3.38 -6.21 -3.71
CA TRP A 33 3.45 -6.99 -2.48
C TRP A 33 4.52 -6.47 -1.50
N PRO A 34 5.80 -6.32 -1.88
CA PRO A 34 6.80 -5.74 -0.98
C PRO A 34 6.56 -4.25 -0.69
N ILE A 35 5.95 -3.47 -1.59
CA ILE A 35 5.54 -2.08 -1.30
C ILE A 35 4.48 -2.05 -0.18
N SER A 36 3.50 -2.96 -0.23
CA SER A 36 2.50 -3.12 0.81
C SER A 36 3.13 -3.51 2.15
N ILE A 37 4.06 -4.47 2.16
CA ILE A 37 4.80 -4.86 3.38
C ILE A 37 5.60 -3.69 3.96
N LEU A 38 6.30 -2.92 3.12
CA LEU A 38 7.06 -1.75 3.55
C LEU A 38 6.15 -0.69 4.19
N ASN A 39 4.99 -0.43 3.59
CA ASN A 39 4.01 0.52 4.09
C ASN A 39 3.47 0.11 5.47
N VAL A 40 3.14 -1.18 5.63
CA VAL A 40 2.67 -1.73 6.90
C VAL A 40 3.76 -1.61 7.99
N LEU A 41 5.02 -1.86 7.66
CA LEU A 41 6.15 -1.66 8.59
C LEU A 41 6.33 -0.19 9.00
N LEU A 42 6.17 0.76 8.08
CA LEU A 42 6.21 2.20 8.38
C LEU A 42 5.09 2.60 9.34
N TYR A 43 3.86 2.11 9.12
CA TYR A 43 2.76 2.37 10.04
C TYR A 43 2.98 1.74 11.42
N ILE A 44 3.52 0.53 11.51
CA ILE A 44 3.89 -0.08 12.80
C ILE A 44 4.86 0.85 13.55
N PHE A 45 5.86 1.43 12.87
CA PHE A 45 6.82 2.36 13.49
C PHE A 45 6.14 3.66 13.97
N VAL A 46 5.24 4.23 13.18
CA VAL A 46 4.48 5.43 13.55
C VAL A 46 3.60 5.18 14.78
N PHE A 47 2.82 4.10 14.77
CA PHE A 47 1.94 3.76 15.89
C PHE A 47 2.71 3.34 17.14
N PHE A 48 3.89 2.73 16.98
CA PHE A 48 4.80 2.44 18.08
C PHE A 48 5.27 3.72 18.78
N ARG A 49 5.57 4.78 18.02
CA ARG A 49 5.88 6.10 18.58
C ARG A 49 4.66 6.76 19.23
N ALA A 50 3.47 6.57 18.66
CA ALA A 50 2.22 7.08 19.21
C ALA A 50 1.71 6.28 20.43
N ARG A 51 2.38 5.18 20.83
CA ARG A 51 1.95 4.24 21.90
C ARG A 51 0.54 3.67 21.70
N LEU A 52 0.12 3.55 20.44
CA LEU A 52 -1.19 3.06 20.01
C LEU A 52 -1.12 1.56 19.71
N TYR A 53 -1.15 0.75 20.78
CA TYR A 53 -0.93 -0.70 20.70
C TYR A 53 -2.06 -1.47 19.98
N ALA A 54 -3.29 -0.97 20.04
CA ALA A 54 -4.43 -1.59 19.34
C ALA A 54 -4.25 -1.49 17.82
N GLU A 55 -3.82 -0.33 17.36
CA GLU A 55 -3.57 0.00 15.97
C GLU A 55 -2.35 -0.78 15.42
N ILE A 56 -1.31 -0.98 16.24
CA ILE A 56 -0.17 -1.84 15.88
C ILE A 56 -0.63 -3.27 15.60
N SER A 57 -1.54 -3.82 16.42
CA SER A 57 -2.04 -5.19 16.25
C SER A 57 -2.83 -5.35 14.94
N LEU A 58 -3.60 -4.34 14.56
CA LEU A 58 -4.29 -4.29 13.27
C LEU A 58 -3.29 -4.23 12.10
N GLN A 59 -2.23 -3.45 12.25
CA GLN A 59 -1.15 -3.35 11.26
C GLN A 59 -0.43 -4.70 11.06
N PHE A 60 -0.24 -5.47 12.13
CA PHE A 60 0.27 -6.84 12.06
C PHE A 60 -0.66 -7.78 11.28
N TYR A 61 -1.97 -7.67 11.44
CA TYR A 61 -2.94 -8.44 10.64
C TYR A 61 -2.78 -8.13 9.14
N TYR A 62 -2.65 -6.85 8.78
CA TYR A 62 -2.40 -6.44 7.40
C TYR A 62 -1.06 -6.96 6.86
N LEU A 63 -0.03 -7.04 7.71
CA LEU A 63 1.28 -7.60 7.34
C LEU A 63 1.15 -9.06 6.93
N ILE A 64 0.45 -9.87 7.74
CA ILE A 64 0.23 -11.30 7.48
C ILE A 64 -0.60 -11.50 6.21
N MET A 65 -1.68 -10.71 6.05
CA MET A 65 -2.53 -10.77 4.85
C MET A 65 -1.77 -10.38 3.57
N SER A 66 -0.90 -9.38 3.65
CA SER A 66 -0.05 -8.96 2.52
C SER A 66 0.95 -10.06 2.13
N ILE A 67 1.58 -10.71 3.11
CA ILE A 67 2.47 -11.86 2.87
C ILE A 67 1.68 -13.03 2.24
N TYR A 68 0.49 -13.36 2.77
CA TYR A 68 -0.34 -14.44 2.25
C TYR A 68 -0.74 -14.19 0.79
N GLY A 69 -1.20 -12.98 0.48
CA GLY A 69 -1.54 -12.62 -0.88
C GLY A 69 -0.33 -12.64 -1.82
N TRP A 70 0.86 -12.26 -1.34
CA TRP A 70 2.10 -12.37 -2.10
C TRP A 70 2.44 -13.81 -2.46
N PHE A 71 2.34 -14.71 -1.48
CA PHE A 71 2.54 -16.15 -1.72
C PHE A 71 1.54 -16.69 -2.75
N PHE A 72 0.26 -16.36 -2.63
CA PHE A 72 -0.78 -16.79 -3.58
C PHE A 72 -0.49 -16.29 -5.00
N TRP A 73 -0.14 -15.01 -5.14
CA TRP A 73 0.15 -14.39 -6.44
C TRP A 73 1.41 -14.98 -7.10
N THR A 74 2.45 -15.20 -6.30
CA THR A 74 3.72 -15.80 -6.77
C THR A 74 3.51 -17.24 -7.20
N LYS A 75 2.67 -17.99 -6.47
CA LYS A 75 2.31 -19.38 -6.83
C LYS A 75 1.47 -19.45 -8.11
N LYS A 76 0.60 -18.47 -8.38
CA LYS A 76 -0.16 -18.37 -9.63
C LYS A 76 0.76 -18.21 -10.85
N LYS A 77 1.84 -17.42 -10.73
CA LYS A 77 2.84 -17.25 -11.79
C LYS A 77 3.58 -18.55 -12.13
N ASN A 78 3.82 -19.42 -11.15
CA ASN A 78 4.45 -20.73 -11.38
C ASN A 78 3.53 -21.78 -12.00
N ASN A 79 2.21 -21.72 -11.78
CA ASN A 79 1.26 -22.68 -12.37
C ASN A 79 0.95 -22.40 -13.84
N ILE A 80 1.29 -21.23 -14.38
CA ILE A 80 1.05 -20.86 -15.78
C ILE A 80 2.17 -21.38 -16.71
N LYS A 81 3.26 -21.94 -16.17
CA LYS A 81 4.40 -22.46 -16.96
C LYS A 81 4.38 -23.97 -17.23
N ILE A 82 3.29 -24.66 -16.90
CA ILE A 82 3.14 -26.11 -17.11
C ILE A 82 1.85 -26.42 -17.87
N THR A 83 1.75 -25.93 -19.11
CA THR A 83 0.97 -26.50 -20.22
C THR A 83 1.60 -26.01 -21.51
#